data_AF-A0A938P0X1-F1
#
_entry.id   AF-A0A938P0X1-F1
#
_cell.length_a   1.000
_cell.length_b   1.000
_cell.length_c   1.000
_cell.angle_alpha   90.00
_cell.angle_beta   90.00
_cell.angle_gamma   90.00
#
_symmetry.space_group_name_H-M   'P 1'
#
loop_
_entity.id
_entity.type
_entity.pdbx_description
1 polymer ?
#
loop_
_entity_poly.entity_id
_entity_poly.type
_entity_poly.pdbx_seq_one_letter_code
_entity_poly.pdbx_strand_id
1 'polypeptide(L)'
;MVGDAPGYVGFARFEALKPRDDVERMKWEIARRIAHEGSFRHFLSALAQNRLRQVRFSISWSPRSSAANGLLGRRGRAVDIDDILTATERPYEKMLSSDGYLQVSYQREAPESGYMDFLARQLASKRSLLLSRITPGNPPRVANPRIQVSLIRTDGIPVLTNTSGDVADPLVIQRSGYWSYERAAELLPLDYASIKRQAPCACRGVRALRSAANFSEIYTYSLTMPPCRRITQSCNSGTP
;
A
#
# COMPACT_ATOMS: atom_id res chain seq x y z
N MET A 1 -17.98 -34.21 7.93
CA MET A 1 -16.54 -34.37 8.26
C MET A 1 -15.78 -33.37 7.43
N VAL A 2 -15.37 -32.24 8.02
CA VAL A 2 -14.54 -31.24 7.36
C VAL A 2 -13.10 -31.65 7.61
N GLY A 3 -12.34 -31.89 6.55
CA GLY A 3 -10.93 -32.23 6.63
C GLY A 3 -10.15 -31.07 7.24
N ASP A 4 -9.59 -31.31 8.42
CA ASP A 4 -8.76 -30.38 9.16
C ASP A 4 -7.37 -30.35 8.49
N ALA A 5 -7.25 -29.64 7.37
CA ALA A 5 -5.95 -29.38 6.78
C ALA A 5 -5.19 -28.47 7.77
N PRO A 6 -4.02 -28.87 8.29
CA PRO A 6 -3.30 -28.06 9.25
C PRO A 6 -2.93 -26.73 8.59
N GLY A 7 -3.57 -25.65 9.06
CA GLY A 7 -3.23 -24.29 8.69
C GLY A 7 -1.87 -23.95 9.28
N TYR A 8 -0.87 -23.70 8.43
CA TYR A 8 0.41 -23.18 8.89
C TYR A 8 0.31 -21.68 9.16
N VAL A 9 0.60 -21.28 10.40
CA VAL A 9 0.76 -19.86 10.77
C VAL A 9 2.25 -19.54 10.78
N GLY A 10 2.66 -18.56 9.98
CA GLY A 10 4.04 -18.08 9.92
C GLY A 10 4.11 -16.62 10.38
N PHE A 11 4.94 -16.34 11.39
CA PHE A 11 5.25 -14.97 11.81
C PHE A 11 6.60 -14.56 11.22
N ALA A 12 6.63 -13.43 10.54
CA ALA A 12 7.87 -12.85 10.05
C ALA A 12 8.69 -12.29 11.21
N ARG A 13 9.96 -12.69 11.30
CA ARG A 13 10.93 -12.13 12.25
C ARG A 13 12.00 -11.39 11.47
N PHE A 14 12.31 -10.18 11.92
CA PHE A 14 13.33 -9.33 11.31
C PHE A 14 14.48 -9.16 12.28
N GLU A 15 15.70 -9.21 11.75
CA GLU A 15 16.91 -8.90 12.50
C GLU A 15 17.59 -7.69 11.86
N ALA A 16 17.95 -6.73 12.70
CA ALA A 16 18.56 -5.49 12.24
C ALA A 16 20.00 -5.76 11.77
N LEU A 17 20.23 -5.60 10.47
CA LEU A 17 21.55 -5.67 9.89
C LEU A 17 22.28 -4.33 10.05
N LYS A 18 23.59 -4.39 10.26
CA LYS A 18 24.46 -3.22 10.19
C LYS A 18 24.85 -2.98 8.73
N PRO A 19 24.57 -1.79 8.16
CA PRO A 19 24.99 -1.50 6.80
C PRO A 19 26.51 -1.40 6.73
N ARG A 20 27.09 -1.84 5.62
CA ARG A 20 28.51 -1.71 5.30
C ARG A 20 28.90 -0.26 5.06
N ASP A 21 28.02 0.51 4.42
CA ASP A 21 28.24 1.90 4.04
C ASP A 21 26.93 2.70 3.97
N ASP A 22 27.03 4.02 3.80
CA ASP A 22 25.88 4.93 3.73
C ASP A 22 24.99 4.65 2.51
N VAL A 23 25.57 4.14 1.42
CA VAL A 23 24.85 3.84 0.18
C VAL A 23 23.94 2.63 0.38
N GLU A 24 24.44 1.58 1.03
CA GLU A 24 23.66 0.40 1.39
C GLU A 24 22.53 0.76 2.36
N ARG A 25 22.82 1.57 3.39
CA ARG A 25 21.77 2.07 4.30
C ARG A 25 20.65 2.77 3.53
N MET A 26 21.02 3.67 2.60
CA MET A 26 20.05 4.40 1.79
C MET A 26 19.25 3.46 0.88
N LYS A 27 19.89 2.45 0.27
CA LYS A 27 19.20 1.43 -0.53
C LYS A 27 18.15 0.68 0.30
N TRP A 28 18.48 0.29 1.53
CA TRP A 28 17.52 -0.38 2.41
C TRP A 28 16.36 0.52 2.82
N GLU A 29 16.62 1.80 3.09
CA GLU A 29 15.57 2.77 3.40
C GLU A 29 14.61 2.98 2.22
N ILE A 30 15.15 3.09 1.00
CA ILE A 30 14.35 3.17 -0.23
C ILE A 30 13.52 1.88 -0.40
N ALA A 31 14.13 0.70 -0.25
CA ALA A 31 13.43 -0.57 -0.38
C ALA A 31 12.29 -0.72 0.63
N ARG A 32 12.52 -0.36 1.90
CA ARG A 32 11.47 -0.37 2.94
C ARG A 32 10.35 0.60 2.64
N ARG A 33 10.69 1.77 2.07
CA ARG A 33 9.68 2.74 1.64
C ARG A 33 8.83 2.19 0.51
N ILE A 34 9.44 1.57 -0.50
CA ILE A 34 8.73 0.92 -1.61
C ILE A 34 7.83 -0.19 -1.08
N ALA A 35 8.34 -1.07 -0.22
CA ALA A 35 7.56 -2.15 0.39
C ALA A 35 6.39 -1.64 1.27
N HIS A 36 6.50 -0.44 1.84
CA HIS A 36 5.42 0.16 2.61
C HIS A 36 4.38 0.85 1.71
N GLU A 37 4.79 1.63 0.72
CA GLU A 37 3.86 2.34 -0.16
C GLU A 37 2.96 1.31 -0.90
N GLY A 38 1.67 1.61 -1.06
CA GLY A 38 0.69 0.64 -1.59
C GLY A 38 0.34 -0.57 -0.71
N SER A 39 1.13 -0.92 0.31
CA SER A 39 0.92 -2.12 1.13
C SER A 39 -0.36 -2.12 1.96
N PHE A 40 -0.75 -3.31 2.43
CA PHE A 40 -1.88 -3.44 3.36
C PHE A 40 -1.69 -2.63 4.66
N ARG A 41 -0.48 -2.62 5.21
CA ARG A 41 -0.14 -1.84 6.41
C ARG A 41 -0.31 -0.34 6.17
N HIS A 42 0.14 0.15 5.01
CA HIS A 42 -0.05 1.55 4.63
C HIS A 42 -1.52 1.92 4.46
N PHE A 43 -2.32 1.03 3.88
CA PHE A 43 -3.76 1.22 3.79
C PHE A 43 -4.40 1.35 5.18
N LEU A 44 -4.13 0.42 6.10
CA LEU A 44 -4.71 0.46 7.46
C LEU A 44 -4.29 1.70 8.23
N SER A 45 -3.01 2.07 8.16
CA SER A 45 -2.51 3.31 8.74
C SER A 45 -3.21 4.53 8.14
N ALA A 46 -3.45 4.52 6.83
CA ALA A 46 -4.15 5.62 6.15
C ALA A 46 -5.65 5.68 6.48
N LEU A 47 -6.29 4.53 6.66
CA LEU A 47 -7.68 4.40 7.08
C LEU A 47 -7.86 4.92 8.50
N ALA A 48 -7.04 4.46 9.46
CA ALA A 48 -7.10 4.86 10.85
C ALA A 48 -6.88 6.38 11.07
N GLN A 49 -6.14 7.02 10.18
CA GLN A 49 -5.83 8.46 10.22
C GLN A 49 -6.69 9.30 9.26
N ASN A 50 -7.70 8.72 8.60
CA ASN A 50 -8.57 9.39 7.63
C ASN A 50 -7.79 10.13 6.50
N ARG A 51 -6.72 9.52 5.99
CA ARG A 51 -5.84 10.09 4.94
C ARG A 51 -5.90 9.35 3.61
N LEU A 52 -6.85 8.43 3.43
CA LEU A 52 -6.99 7.59 2.23
C LEU A 52 -6.91 8.37 0.92
N ARG A 53 -7.64 9.50 0.81
CA ARG A 53 -7.62 10.35 -0.39
C ARG A 53 -6.25 10.95 -0.67
N GLN A 54 -5.53 11.39 0.37
CA GLN A 54 -4.20 12.00 0.25
C GLN A 54 -3.19 10.99 -0.30
N VAL A 55 -3.29 9.74 0.14
CA VAL A 55 -2.41 8.65 -0.30
C VAL A 55 -2.98 7.84 -1.48
N ARG A 56 -4.04 8.32 -2.13
CA ARG A 56 -4.60 7.75 -3.38
C ARG A 56 -5.21 6.35 -3.22
N PHE A 57 -5.72 6.02 -2.03
CA PHE A 57 -6.60 4.88 -1.82
C PHE A 57 -8.07 5.27 -2.02
N SER A 58 -8.86 4.33 -2.56
CA SER A 58 -10.32 4.40 -2.54
C SER A 58 -10.91 3.04 -2.19
N ILE A 59 -12.06 3.06 -1.51
CA ILE A 59 -12.76 1.87 -1.00
C ILE A 59 -14.15 1.79 -1.64
N SER A 60 -14.59 0.58 -1.94
CA SER A 60 -15.99 0.29 -2.28
C SER A 60 -16.40 -1.05 -1.67
N TRP A 61 -17.68 -1.22 -1.35
CA TRP A 61 -18.22 -2.44 -0.76
C TRP A 61 -18.88 -3.33 -1.82
N SER A 62 -18.72 -4.64 -1.67
CA SER A 62 -19.36 -5.65 -2.50
C SER A 62 -19.84 -6.83 -1.64
N PRO A 63 -21.04 -7.37 -1.89
CA PRO A 63 -21.52 -8.57 -1.21
C PRO A 63 -20.82 -9.85 -1.68
N ARG A 64 -20.07 -9.79 -2.80
CA ARG A 64 -19.41 -10.95 -3.41
C ARG A 64 -17.90 -10.77 -3.50
N SER A 65 -17.15 -11.85 -3.22
CA SER A 65 -15.74 -11.97 -3.56
C SER A 65 -15.61 -12.01 -5.07
N SER A 66 -15.10 -10.97 -5.67
CA SER A 66 -14.58 -11.10 -7.03
C SER A 66 -13.48 -10.09 -7.22
N ALA A 67 -12.24 -10.54 -7.06
CA ALA A 67 -11.09 -9.77 -7.52
C ALA A 67 -11.27 -9.44 -9.02
N ALA A 68 -11.89 -10.36 -9.77
CA ALA A 68 -12.31 -10.14 -11.14
C ALA A 68 -13.32 -8.98 -11.30
N ASN A 69 -14.19 -8.67 -10.33
CA ASN A 69 -15.07 -7.49 -10.44
C ASN A 69 -14.25 -6.20 -10.43
N GLY A 70 -13.31 -6.07 -9.49
CA GLY A 70 -12.40 -4.93 -9.46
C GLY A 70 -11.54 -4.81 -10.71
N LEU A 71 -11.08 -5.95 -11.25
CA LEU A 71 -10.31 -6.03 -12.49
C LEU A 71 -11.13 -5.72 -13.75
N LEU A 72 -12.42 -6.11 -13.77
CA LEU A 72 -13.38 -5.78 -14.83
C LEU A 72 -13.99 -4.39 -14.66
N GLY A 73 -13.52 -3.59 -13.71
CA GLY A 73 -13.99 -2.22 -13.47
C GLY A 73 -15.38 -2.12 -12.84
N ARG A 74 -15.93 -3.25 -12.36
CA ARG A 74 -17.17 -3.27 -11.59
C ARG A 74 -16.88 -2.74 -10.20
N ARG A 75 -17.13 -1.45 -10.00
CA ARG A 75 -17.03 -0.81 -8.68
C ARG A 75 -18.22 -1.24 -7.81
N GLY A 76 -17.91 -1.51 -6.55
CA GLY A 76 -18.92 -1.73 -5.53
C GLY A 76 -19.66 -0.44 -5.13
N ARG A 77 -20.51 -0.53 -4.11
CA ARG A 77 -21.16 0.62 -3.50
C ARG A 77 -20.11 1.50 -2.81
N ALA A 78 -20.31 2.81 -2.77
CA ALA A 78 -19.52 3.68 -1.90
C ALA A 78 -19.67 3.24 -0.42
N VAL A 79 -18.62 3.51 0.36
CA VAL A 79 -18.52 3.13 1.78
C VAL A 79 -18.25 4.38 2.59
N ASP A 80 -19.02 4.58 3.65
CA ASP A 80 -18.65 5.54 4.68
C ASP A 80 -17.60 4.92 5.61
N ILE A 81 -16.62 5.71 6.03
CA ILE A 81 -15.57 5.22 6.93
C ILE A 81 -16.17 4.85 8.28
N ASP A 82 -17.18 5.60 8.74
CA ASP A 82 -17.81 5.37 10.04
C ASP A 82 -18.60 4.04 10.07
N ASP A 83 -19.01 3.52 8.90
CA ASP A 83 -19.67 2.20 8.77
C ASP A 83 -18.71 1.02 8.95
N ILE A 84 -17.41 1.23 8.72
CA ILE A 84 -16.40 0.16 8.72
C ILE A 84 -15.36 0.31 9.82
N LEU A 85 -15.25 1.50 10.41
CA LEU A 85 -14.20 1.85 11.35
C LEU A 85 -14.78 2.53 12.59
N THR A 86 -14.85 1.80 13.69
CA THR A 86 -15.35 2.32 14.97
C THR A 86 -14.20 2.80 15.84
N ALA A 87 -14.41 3.92 16.54
CA ALA A 87 -13.45 4.41 17.52
C ALA A 87 -13.42 3.52 18.78
N THR A 88 -12.25 3.42 19.40
CA THR A 88 -12.09 2.80 20.72
C THR A 88 -11.85 3.89 21.78
N GLU A 89 -11.75 3.50 23.05
CA GLU A 89 -11.35 4.40 24.14
C GLU A 89 -9.97 5.05 23.91
N ARG A 90 -9.09 4.33 23.19
CA ARG A 90 -7.74 4.80 22.87
C ARG A 90 -7.75 5.50 21.51
N PRO A 91 -7.27 6.76 21.42
CA PRO A 91 -7.39 7.55 20.20
C PRO A 91 -6.58 6.98 19.02
N TYR A 92 -5.53 6.20 19.31
CA TYR A 92 -4.65 5.56 18.34
C TYR A 92 -5.11 4.16 17.90
N GLU A 93 -6.22 3.65 18.45
CA GLU A 93 -6.80 2.35 18.16
C GLU A 93 -8.20 2.51 17.54
N LYS A 94 -8.48 1.66 16.56
CA LYS A 94 -9.76 1.59 15.84
C LYS A 94 -10.17 0.14 15.69
N MET A 95 -11.47 -0.12 15.65
CA MET A 95 -12.01 -1.44 15.28
C MET A 95 -12.45 -1.42 13.83
N LEU A 96 -11.86 -2.27 13.01
CA LEU A 96 -12.23 -2.49 11.61
C LEU A 96 -13.19 -3.68 11.53
N SER A 97 -14.36 -3.48 10.95
CA SER A 97 -15.33 -4.55 10.68
C SER A 97 -16.05 -4.30 9.35
N SER A 98 -16.38 -5.37 8.63
CA SER A 98 -17.16 -5.28 7.40
C SER A 98 -17.98 -6.55 7.19
N ASP A 99 -19.29 -6.37 6.98
CA ASP A 99 -20.22 -7.46 6.63
C ASP A 99 -20.19 -7.74 5.11
N GLY A 100 -19.00 -8.03 4.59
CA GLY A 100 -18.77 -8.23 3.16
C GLY A 100 -17.37 -7.83 2.73
N TYR A 101 -17.18 -7.71 1.42
CA TYR A 101 -15.88 -7.41 0.83
C TYR A 101 -15.69 -5.92 0.68
N LEU A 102 -14.60 -5.39 1.24
CA LEU A 102 -14.09 -4.08 0.92
C LEU A 102 -13.08 -4.22 -0.22
N GLN A 103 -13.45 -3.70 -1.38
CA GLN A 103 -12.54 -3.52 -2.50
C GLN A 103 -11.75 -2.24 -2.31
N VAL A 104 -10.45 -2.39 -2.14
CA VAL A 104 -9.50 -1.30 -2.04
C VAL A 104 -8.75 -1.16 -3.35
N SER A 105 -8.63 0.06 -3.84
CA SER A 105 -7.82 0.38 -5.01
C SER A 105 -6.76 1.42 -4.70
N TYR A 106 -5.51 1.15 -5.07
CA TYR A 106 -4.39 2.08 -4.98
C TYR A 106 -4.06 2.64 -6.36
N GLN A 107 -4.07 3.97 -6.48
CA GLN A 107 -4.01 4.65 -7.79
C GLN A 107 -2.69 5.39 -8.02
N ARG A 108 -1.71 5.23 -7.13
CA ARG A 108 -0.41 5.91 -7.25
C ARG A 108 0.57 5.12 -8.11
N GLU A 109 0.47 3.79 -8.10
CA GLU A 109 1.39 2.89 -8.80
C GLU A 109 0.61 1.82 -9.57
N ALA A 110 1.20 1.40 -10.69
CA ALA A 110 0.68 0.28 -11.45
C ALA A 110 1.03 -1.05 -10.75
N PRO A 111 0.24 -2.11 -10.93
CA PRO A 111 0.64 -3.45 -10.53
C PRO A 111 1.87 -3.91 -11.31
N GLU A 112 2.69 -4.74 -10.68
CA GLU A 112 3.85 -5.35 -11.33
C GLU A 112 3.44 -6.24 -12.50
N SER A 113 4.32 -6.38 -13.50
CA SER A 113 4.09 -7.27 -14.65
C SER A 113 3.85 -8.71 -14.22
N GLY A 114 4.58 -9.20 -13.22
CA GLY A 114 4.41 -10.55 -12.67
C GLY A 114 3.01 -10.81 -12.11
N TYR A 115 2.40 -9.82 -11.46
CA TYR A 115 1.02 -9.90 -11.01
C TYR A 115 0.04 -9.92 -12.19
N MET A 116 0.27 -9.09 -13.21
CA MET A 116 -0.58 -9.07 -14.41
C MET A 116 -0.54 -10.40 -15.17
N ASP A 117 0.63 -11.03 -15.27
CA ASP A 117 0.78 -12.36 -15.86
C ASP A 117 0.08 -13.44 -15.04
N PHE A 118 0.21 -13.37 -13.70
CA PHE A 118 -0.50 -14.25 -12.79
C PHE A 118 -2.03 -14.14 -12.98
N LEU A 119 -2.55 -12.91 -13.07
CA LEU A 119 -3.96 -12.66 -13.32
C LEU A 119 -4.43 -13.19 -14.68
N ALA A 120 -3.65 -12.95 -15.74
CA ALA A 120 -3.98 -13.44 -17.08
C ALA A 120 -4.13 -14.97 -17.09
N ARG A 121 -3.20 -15.68 -16.42
CA ARG A 121 -3.27 -17.13 -16.23
C ARG A 121 -4.50 -17.56 -15.42
N GLN A 122 -4.81 -16.86 -14.33
CA GLN A 122 -5.97 -17.17 -13.48
C GLN A 122 -7.31 -16.96 -14.19
N LEU A 123 -7.43 -15.94 -15.04
CA LEU A 123 -8.63 -15.69 -15.85
C LEU A 123 -8.75 -16.71 -16.99
N ALA A 124 -7.62 -17.09 -17.60
CA ALA A 124 -7.59 -18.13 -18.63
C ALA A 124 -7.99 -19.50 -18.08
N SER A 125 -7.58 -19.85 -16.85
CA SER A 125 -7.94 -21.14 -16.22
C SER A 125 -9.40 -21.19 -15.75
N LYS A 126 -9.99 -20.04 -15.37
CA LYS A 126 -11.41 -19.92 -15.02
C LYS A 126 -12.35 -19.81 -16.22
N ARG A 127 -11.82 -19.96 -17.45
CA ARG A 127 -12.58 -19.86 -18.71
C ARG A 127 -13.88 -20.67 -18.67
N SER A 128 -13.88 -21.92 -18.22
CA SER A 128 -15.09 -22.76 -18.24
C SER A 128 -16.29 -22.23 -17.41
N LEU A 129 -16.09 -21.38 -16.40
CA LEU A 129 -17.16 -20.92 -15.49
C LEU A 129 -17.67 -19.49 -15.76
N LEU A 130 -16.90 -18.67 -16.49
CA LEU A 130 -17.27 -17.30 -16.84
C LEU A 130 -17.81 -17.17 -18.28
N LEU A 131 -17.93 -18.30 -18.99
CA LEU A 131 -18.12 -18.39 -20.44
C LEU A 131 -19.56 -18.49 -20.95
N SER A 132 -20.60 -18.33 -20.12
CA SER A 132 -21.99 -18.36 -20.64
C SER A 132 -22.36 -17.14 -21.51
N ARG A 133 -21.45 -16.16 -21.71
CA ARG A 133 -21.66 -15.00 -22.60
C ARG A 133 -20.37 -14.50 -23.30
N ILE A 134 -19.48 -15.36 -23.78
CA ILE A 134 -18.33 -14.92 -24.60
C ILE A 134 -18.63 -15.09 -26.09
N THR A 135 -18.59 -13.99 -26.81
CA THR A 135 -18.38 -13.96 -28.26
C THR A 135 -16.94 -14.41 -28.56
N PRO A 136 -16.71 -15.42 -29.40
CA PRO A 136 -15.36 -15.80 -29.81
C PRO A 136 -14.59 -14.57 -30.33
N GLY A 137 -13.40 -14.31 -29.78
CA GLY A 137 -12.50 -13.25 -30.26
C GLY A 137 -12.31 -12.03 -29.35
N ASN A 138 -13.04 -11.88 -28.24
CA ASN A 138 -12.84 -10.75 -27.32
C ASN A 138 -12.53 -11.23 -25.89
N PRO A 139 -11.24 -11.37 -25.50
CA PRO A 139 -10.90 -11.74 -24.12
C PRO A 139 -11.37 -10.66 -23.14
N PRO A 140 -11.73 -11.02 -21.89
CA PRO A 140 -12.08 -10.05 -20.87
C PRO A 140 -10.91 -9.06 -20.68
N ARG A 141 -11.17 -7.78 -20.94
CA ARG A 141 -10.18 -6.71 -20.77
C ARG A 141 -10.17 -6.24 -19.32
N VAL A 142 -8.98 -6.10 -18.74
CA VAL A 142 -8.79 -5.43 -17.44
C VAL A 142 -9.13 -3.96 -17.63
N ALA A 143 -10.13 -3.46 -16.88
CA ALA A 143 -10.71 -2.14 -17.07
C ALA A 143 -9.73 -0.99 -16.78
N ASN A 144 -8.76 -1.20 -15.88
CA ASN A 144 -7.65 -0.27 -15.70
C ASN A 144 -6.39 -1.01 -15.19
N PRO A 145 -5.40 -1.31 -16.05
CA PRO A 145 -4.19 -2.02 -15.65
C PRO A 145 -3.21 -1.17 -14.84
N ARG A 146 -3.52 0.12 -14.57
CA ARG A 146 -2.65 1.02 -13.78
C ARG A 146 -3.08 1.14 -12.32
N ILE A 147 -4.11 0.41 -11.91
CA ILE A 147 -4.64 0.47 -10.55
C ILE A 147 -4.45 -0.89 -9.90
N GLN A 148 -3.79 -0.91 -8.75
CA GLN A 148 -3.72 -2.09 -7.91
C GLN A 148 -5.06 -2.26 -7.19
N VAL A 149 -5.64 -3.45 -7.26
CA VAL A 149 -6.91 -3.77 -6.61
C VAL A 149 -6.74 -4.95 -5.68
N SER A 150 -7.16 -4.74 -4.44
CA SER A 150 -7.16 -5.72 -3.37
C SER A 150 -8.55 -5.82 -2.75
N LEU A 151 -8.85 -6.97 -2.17
CA LEU A 151 -10.09 -7.22 -1.43
C LEU A 151 -9.73 -7.60 0.00
N ILE A 152 -10.46 -7.04 0.96
CA ILE A 152 -10.40 -7.44 2.35
C ILE A 152 -11.78 -7.77 2.88
N ARG A 153 -11.83 -8.67 3.86
CA ARG A 153 -13.05 -9.10 4.54
C ARG A 153 -12.72 -9.53 5.97
N THR A 154 -13.62 -9.20 6.89
CA THR A 154 -13.54 -9.59 8.31
C THR A 154 -14.73 -10.45 8.75
N ASP A 155 -15.70 -10.71 7.87
CA ASP A 155 -16.91 -11.49 8.15
C ASP A 155 -17.69 -10.95 9.38
N GLY A 156 -17.71 -9.62 9.54
CA GLY A 156 -18.35 -8.93 10.66
C GLY A 156 -17.58 -9.00 11.98
N ILE A 157 -16.49 -9.76 12.07
CA ILE A 157 -15.66 -9.86 13.28
C ILE A 157 -14.85 -8.57 13.41
N PRO A 158 -15.02 -7.78 14.48
CA PRO A 158 -14.27 -6.54 14.66
C PRO A 158 -12.81 -6.85 14.97
N VAL A 159 -11.90 -6.21 14.23
CA VAL A 159 -10.46 -6.39 14.39
C VAL A 159 -9.81 -5.10 14.83
N LEU A 160 -9.04 -5.16 15.91
CA LEU A 160 -8.29 -4.01 16.41
C LEU A 160 -7.14 -3.66 15.45
N THR A 161 -7.08 -2.40 15.04
CA THR A 161 -5.97 -1.82 14.27
C THR A 161 -5.52 -0.50 14.87
N ASN A 162 -4.23 -0.20 14.75
CA ASN A 162 -3.64 1.04 15.26
C ASN A 162 -3.34 2.04 14.13
N THR A 163 -2.96 3.27 14.49
CA THR A 163 -2.56 4.31 13.53
C THR A 163 -1.31 3.96 12.72
N SER A 164 -0.49 3.01 13.17
CA SER A 164 0.68 2.50 12.43
C SER A 164 0.32 1.45 11.39
N GLY A 165 -0.95 1.01 11.34
CA GLY A 165 -1.45 0.00 10.43
C GLY A 165 -1.19 -1.44 10.87
N ASP A 166 -0.82 -1.65 12.13
CA ASP A 166 -0.72 -2.98 12.72
C ASP A 166 -2.11 -3.50 13.10
N VAL A 167 -2.23 -4.81 13.19
CA VAL A 167 -3.49 -5.53 13.46
C VAL A 167 -3.24 -6.53 14.58
N ALA A 168 -4.14 -6.58 15.57
CA ALA A 168 -4.01 -7.48 16.71
C ALA A 168 -4.12 -8.96 16.30
N ASP A 169 -5.13 -9.30 15.50
CA ASP A 169 -5.29 -10.64 14.93
C ASP A 169 -5.34 -10.55 13.39
N PRO A 170 -4.22 -10.83 12.70
CA PRO A 170 -4.17 -10.77 11.24
C PRO A 170 -4.91 -11.93 10.56
N LEU A 171 -5.27 -13.01 11.27
CA LEU A 171 -5.95 -14.17 10.69
C LEU A 171 -7.44 -13.91 10.45
N VAL A 172 -8.03 -13.00 11.22
CA VAL A 172 -9.43 -12.56 11.01
C VAL A 172 -9.59 -11.82 9.68
N ILE A 173 -8.54 -11.12 9.22
CA ILE A 173 -8.60 -10.36 7.97
C ILE A 173 -8.21 -11.25 6.80
N GLN A 174 -9.21 -11.62 6.00
CA GLN A 174 -8.98 -12.29 4.74
C GLN A 174 -8.57 -11.29 3.68
N ARG A 175 -7.48 -11.59 2.97
CA ARG A 175 -6.91 -10.75 1.90
C ARG A 175 -6.97 -11.48 0.57
N SER A 176 -7.23 -10.74 -0.52
CA SER A 176 -7.26 -11.26 -1.90
C SER A 176 -6.83 -10.17 -2.89
N GLY A 177 -6.48 -10.56 -4.12
CA GLY A 177 -6.01 -9.64 -5.15
C GLY A 177 -4.53 -9.30 -5.00
N TYR A 178 -4.18 -8.04 -5.25
CA TYR A 178 -2.78 -7.59 -5.29
C TYR A 178 -2.03 -7.85 -3.97
N TRP A 179 -2.62 -7.49 -2.83
CA TRP A 179 -2.00 -7.74 -1.52
C TRP A 179 -1.82 -9.21 -1.17
N SER A 180 -2.54 -10.14 -1.83
CA SER A 180 -2.29 -11.57 -1.63
C SER A 180 -1.11 -12.09 -2.43
N TYR A 181 -0.79 -11.42 -3.55
CA TYR A 181 0.38 -11.67 -4.37
C TYR A 181 1.64 -11.12 -3.69
N GLU A 182 1.58 -9.89 -3.18
CA GLU A 182 2.73 -9.19 -2.57
C GLU A 182 2.97 -9.52 -1.08
N ARG A 183 2.26 -10.50 -0.50
CA ARG A 183 2.26 -10.73 0.96
C ARG A 183 3.65 -10.84 1.59
N ALA A 184 4.59 -11.48 0.90
CA ALA A 184 5.96 -11.66 1.40
C ALA A 184 6.86 -10.45 1.09
N ALA A 185 6.62 -9.76 -0.02
CA ALA A 185 7.40 -8.61 -0.47
C ALA A 185 7.10 -7.34 0.34
N GLU A 186 5.89 -7.24 0.90
CA GLU A 186 5.44 -6.11 1.74
C GLU A 186 5.79 -6.27 3.23
N LEU A 187 6.46 -7.36 3.63
CA LEU A 187 6.76 -7.58 5.04
C LEU A 187 7.80 -6.56 5.53
N LEU A 188 7.47 -5.92 6.65
CA LEU A 188 8.31 -4.92 7.29
C LEU A 188 8.42 -5.19 8.80
N PRO A 189 9.53 -4.77 9.42
CA PRO A 189 9.65 -4.75 10.88
C PRO A 189 8.48 -4.00 11.53
N LEU A 190 8.02 -4.47 12.70
CA LEU A 190 6.92 -3.84 13.44
C LEU A 190 7.23 -2.40 13.83
N ASP A 191 8.49 -2.08 14.12
CA ASP A 191 8.96 -0.74 14.46
C ASP A 191 9.17 0.18 13.25
N TYR A 192 8.94 -0.32 12.02
CA TYR A 192 9.01 0.53 10.84
C TYR A 192 7.89 1.58 10.84
N ALA A 193 8.26 2.82 11.17
CA ALA A 193 7.42 3.99 10.98
C ALA A 193 7.80 4.68 9.66
N SER A 194 6.90 4.63 8.67
CA SER A 194 7.05 5.43 7.43
C SER A 194 7.02 6.94 7.70
N ILE A 195 6.52 7.32 8.87
CA ILE A 195 6.55 8.67 9.43
C ILE A 195 7.73 8.80 10.41
N LYS A 196 8.96 8.52 9.97
CA LYS A 196 10.00 9.45 10.42
C LYS A 196 9.59 10.77 9.81
N ARG A 197 9.16 11.74 10.63
CA ARG A 197 9.08 13.13 10.20
C ARG A 197 10.42 13.38 9.53
N GLN A 198 10.44 13.44 8.21
CA GLN A 198 11.58 14.00 7.53
C GLN A 198 11.57 15.42 8.05
N ALA A 199 12.41 15.69 9.06
CA ALA A 199 12.79 17.03 9.36
C ALA A 199 13.20 17.57 7.99
N PRO A 200 12.56 18.62 7.45
CA PRO A 200 13.09 19.24 6.27
C PRO A 200 14.53 19.53 6.63
N CYS A 201 15.49 19.00 5.86
CA CYS A 201 16.85 19.49 5.90
C CYS A 201 16.70 21.00 5.75
N ALA A 202 16.85 21.72 6.86
CA ALA A 202 16.62 23.14 6.93
C ALA A 202 17.80 23.79 6.23
N CYS A 203 17.78 23.80 4.90
CA CYS A 203 18.49 24.81 4.13
C CYS A 203 17.77 26.13 4.42
N ARG A 204 18.15 26.77 5.54
CA ARG A 204 17.79 28.15 5.83
C ARG A 204 18.33 29.00 4.69
N GLY A 205 17.42 29.55 3.90
CA GLY A 205 17.72 30.65 2.98
C GLY A 205 17.58 30.31 1.51
N VAL A 206 16.35 30.10 1.03
CA VAL A 206 15.97 30.63 -0.28
C VAL A 206 14.55 31.21 -0.16
N ARG A 207 14.46 32.51 -0.42
CA ARG A 207 13.24 33.33 -0.41
C ARG A 207 12.28 32.79 -1.47
N ALA A 208 11.04 32.48 -1.07
CA ALA A 208 10.01 32.01 -1.98
C ALA A 208 9.66 33.09 -3.01
N LEU A 209 9.88 32.81 -4.29
CA LEU A 209 9.22 33.51 -5.39
C LEU A 209 8.11 32.61 -5.94
N ARG A 210 6.89 33.13 -5.87
CA ARG A 210 5.69 32.58 -6.49
C ARG A 210 5.84 32.63 -8.01
N SER A 211 5.52 31.55 -8.72
CA SER A 211 4.76 31.65 -9.97
C SER A 211 4.17 30.29 -10.33
N ALA A 212 2.90 30.30 -10.71
CA ALA A 212 2.19 29.19 -11.31
C ALA A 212 2.69 28.98 -12.75
N ALA A 213 2.92 27.72 -13.14
CA ALA A 213 2.85 27.28 -14.53
C ALA A 213 2.79 25.75 -14.60
N ASN A 214 1.99 25.29 -15.56
CA ASN A 214 1.72 23.91 -15.96
C ASN A 214 2.94 22.97 -15.97
N PHE A 215 2.74 21.73 -15.51
CA PHE A 215 3.70 20.65 -15.79
C PHE A 215 2.96 19.34 -16.11
N SER A 216 2.76 19.13 -17.41
CA SER A 216 2.78 17.82 -18.04
C SER A 216 4.23 17.49 -18.34
N GLU A 217 4.89 16.64 -17.57
CA GLU A 217 6.14 16.04 -18.01
C GLU A 217 6.45 14.73 -17.31
N ILE A 218 7.00 13.84 -18.13
CA ILE A 218 7.23 12.42 -17.93
C ILE A 218 8.50 12.25 -17.09
N TYR A 219 8.43 11.49 -16.00
CA TYR A 219 9.60 11.22 -15.17
C TYR A 219 10.51 10.18 -15.85
N THR A 220 11.57 10.66 -16.51
CA THR A 220 12.76 9.88 -16.84
C THR A 220 13.75 10.02 -15.69
N TYR A 221 14.05 8.93 -14.98
CA TYR A 221 15.08 8.92 -13.94
C TYR A 221 16.47 9.01 -14.58
N SER A 222 17.07 10.20 -14.59
CA SER A 222 18.50 10.39 -14.85
C SER A 222 19.26 10.41 -13.53
N LEU A 223 20.05 9.37 -13.27
CA LEU A 223 21.01 9.30 -12.17
C LEU A 223 22.21 10.19 -12.49
N THR A 224 22.16 11.45 -12.06
CA THR A 224 23.38 12.26 -11.89
C THR A 224 23.32 12.95 -10.52
N MET A 225 24.05 12.39 -9.55
CA MET A 225 24.29 13.06 -8.28
C MET A 225 25.28 14.21 -8.50
N PRO A 226 25.02 15.45 -8.02
CA PRO A 226 26.05 16.46 -7.95
C PRO A 226 27.03 16.14 -6.81
N PRO A 227 28.33 16.44 -6.96
CA PRO A 227 29.31 16.15 -5.92
C PRO A 227 29.12 17.10 -4.72
N CYS A 228 29.11 16.54 -3.51
CA CYS A 228 29.22 17.31 -2.27
C CYS A 228 30.56 18.06 -2.25
N ARG A 229 30.56 19.36 -2.54
CA ARG A 229 31.71 20.23 -2.24
C ARG A 229 31.78 20.47 -0.73
N ARG A 230 32.87 20.00 -0.15
CA ARG A 230 33.29 20.21 1.24
C ARG A 230 33.60 21.71 1.42
N ILE A 231 32.75 22.46 2.12
CA ILE A 231 33.07 23.83 2.53
C ILE A 231 33.62 23.76 3.95
N THR A 232 34.94 23.88 4.05
CA THR A 232 35.63 24.28 5.29
C THR A 232 35.36 25.77 5.52
N GLN A 233 34.67 26.13 6.60
CA GLN A 233 34.67 27.51 7.10
C GLN A 233 35.25 27.54 8.51
N SER A 234 36.34 28.30 8.62
CA SER A 234 37.06 28.65 9.83
C SER A 234 36.17 29.41 10.81
N CYS A 235 36.14 28.97 12.05
CA CYS A 235 35.66 29.77 13.16
C CYS A 235 36.67 30.89 13.43
N ASN A 236 36.31 32.14 13.17
CA ASN A 236 37.01 33.29 13.75
C ASN A 236 36.25 33.77 14.99
N SER A 237 36.97 33.75 16.10
CA SER A 237 36.64 34.33 17.39
C SER A 237 36.53 35.85 17.32
N GLY A 238 35.48 36.40 17.92
CA GLY A 238 35.35 37.83 18.17
C GLY A 238 34.35 38.08 19.30
N THR A 239 34.88 38.37 20.48
CA THR A 239 34.18 38.96 21.62
C THR A 239 35.00 40.17 22.08
N PRO A 240 34.37 41.11 22.77
CA PRO A 240 33.36 42.06 22.31
C PRO A 240 33.97 43.33 21.70
#